data_AF-A0A1S3P965-F1
#
_entry.id   AF-A0A1S3P965-F1
#
_cell.length_a   1.000
_cell.length_b   1.000
_cell.length_c   1.000
_cell.angle_alpha   90.00
_cell.angle_beta   90.00
_cell.angle_gamma   90.00
#
_symmetry.space_group_name_H-M   'P 1'
#
loop_
_entity.id
_entity.type
_entity.pdbx_description
1 polymer ?
#
loop_
_entity_poly.entity_id
_entity_poly.type
_entity_poly.pdbx_seq_one_letter_code
_entity_poly.pdbx_strand_id
1 'polypeptide(L)'
;MDLKLLLISTLLGFICYSSAQQEGNECIKANAKSCGECIQVGAKCGWCMDPEFLKQGEATSTRCDELESLRKRGCSSAKVENPRGSQRVLKDKVVTNRNKGEGNLRPEDITQIQPQKLTLSLRSGEPQSFNLKFKRAEDYPIDLYYLMDLSYSMKDDLENVKNLGTHLMLEMSKITTDFKIGFGSFVEKTVMPYISTTPAKLLNPCTGDQNCTSPFSYKNVLKLTSNGQEFNTLVGQQQISGNLDSPEGGFDAIMQVAVCGVSNMFLLSYLGTVSRT
;
A
#
# COMPACT_ATOMS: atom_id res chain seq x y z
N MET A 1 -50.57 -53.96 -9.60
CA MET A 1 -50.28 -52.51 -9.50
C MET A 1 -49.28 -52.17 -10.58
N ASP A 2 -49.72 -51.39 -11.57
CA ASP A 2 -48.96 -51.10 -12.79
C ASP A 2 -47.64 -50.37 -12.49
N LEU A 3 -46.52 -50.99 -12.88
CA LEU A 3 -45.17 -50.43 -12.75
C LEU A 3 -45.04 -49.07 -13.48
N LYS A 4 -45.86 -48.84 -14.51
CA LYS A 4 -46.00 -47.55 -15.20
C LYS A 4 -46.57 -46.45 -14.30
N LEU A 5 -47.52 -46.78 -13.42
CA LEU A 5 -48.13 -45.80 -12.51
C LEU A 5 -47.14 -45.33 -11.43
N LEU A 6 -46.29 -46.26 -10.96
CA LEU A 6 -45.22 -45.96 -10.00
C LEU A 6 -44.13 -45.08 -10.61
N LEU A 7 -43.71 -45.36 -11.86
CA LEU A 7 -42.73 -44.55 -12.58
C LEU A 7 -43.23 -43.14 -12.91
N ILE A 8 -44.52 -42.98 -13.24
CA ILE A 8 -45.10 -41.66 -13.51
C ILE A 8 -45.23 -40.85 -12.20
N SER A 9 -45.61 -41.50 -11.10
CA SER A 9 -45.69 -40.88 -9.77
C SER A 9 -44.33 -40.42 -9.24
N THR A 10 -43.26 -41.21 -9.44
CA THR A 10 -41.91 -40.81 -9.03
C THR A 10 -41.32 -39.73 -9.92
N LEU A 11 -41.62 -39.72 -11.23
CA LEU A 11 -41.19 -38.66 -12.14
C LEU A 11 -41.88 -37.32 -11.84
N LEU A 12 -43.20 -37.34 -11.55
CA LEU A 12 -43.95 -36.16 -11.10
C LEU A 12 -43.46 -35.66 -9.74
N GLY A 13 -43.11 -36.56 -8.82
CA GLY A 13 -42.51 -36.23 -7.53
C GLY A 13 -41.14 -35.54 -7.64
N PHE A 14 -40.28 -36.01 -8.56
CA PHE A 14 -38.97 -35.40 -8.83
C PHE A 14 -39.06 -34.05 -9.54
N ILE A 15 -40.03 -33.87 -10.45
CA ILE A 15 -40.28 -32.60 -11.12
C ILE A 15 -40.82 -31.54 -10.14
N CYS A 16 -41.69 -31.93 -9.20
CA CYS A 16 -42.20 -31.00 -8.17
C CYS A 16 -41.15 -30.61 -7.11
N TYR A 17 -40.13 -31.43 -6.85
CA TYR A 17 -39.07 -31.11 -5.88
C TYR A 17 -38.01 -30.14 -6.40
N SER A 18 -37.99 -29.86 -7.71
CA SER A 18 -36.88 -29.14 -8.37
C SER A 18 -37.14 -27.66 -8.61
N SER A 19 -38.27 -27.10 -8.19
CA SER A 19 -38.61 -25.68 -8.43
C SER A 19 -39.35 -25.01 -7.28
N ALA A 20 -38.84 -25.18 -6.05
CA ALA A 20 -39.01 -24.15 -5.03
C ALA A 20 -37.90 -23.11 -5.22
N GLN A 21 -37.98 -22.30 -6.28
CA GLN A 21 -37.21 -21.05 -6.35
C GLN A 21 -37.71 -20.19 -5.20
N GLN A 22 -36.83 -19.94 -4.22
CA GLN A 22 -37.08 -19.01 -3.14
C GLN A 22 -37.17 -17.59 -3.74
N GLU A 23 -38.37 -17.22 -4.20
CA GLU A 23 -38.71 -15.93 -4.78
C GLU A 23 -38.41 -14.82 -3.78
N GLY A 24 -37.25 -14.22 -3.91
CA GLY A 24 -36.86 -13.06 -3.14
C GLY A 24 -35.50 -12.61 -3.63
N ASN A 25 -35.46 -11.42 -4.22
CA ASN A 25 -34.18 -10.75 -4.43
C ASN A 25 -33.57 -10.36 -3.07
N GLU A 26 -32.31 -9.96 -3.11
CA GLU A 26 -31.54 -9.60 -1.92
C GLU A 26 -32.20 -8.45 -1.12
N CYS A 27 -32.85 -7.51 -1.82
CA CYS A 27 -33.53 -6.36 -1.23
C CYS A 27 -34.71 -6.77 -0.33
N ILE A 28 -35.56 -7.69 -0.81
CA ILE A 28 -36.71 -8.20 -0.05
C ILE A 28 -36.24 -9.08 1.11
N LYS A 29 -35.27 -9.97 0.87
CA LYS A 29 -34.73 -10.90 1.88
C LYS A 29 -34.12 -10.17 3.08
N ALA A 30 -33.60 -8.97 2.88
CA ALA A 30 -33.02 -8.14 3.93
C ALA A 30 -34.06 -7.59 4.93
N ASN A 31 -35.37 -7.60 4.60
CA ASN A 31 -36.44 -7.16 5.50
C ASN A 31 -36.24 -5.75 6.10
N ALA A 32 -35.69 -4.82 5.33
CA ALA A 32 -35.38 -3.47 5.78
C ALA A 32 -36.64 -2.73 6.26
N LYS A 33 -36.64 -2.22 7.49
CA LYS A 33 -37.80 -1.54 8.11
C LYS A 33 -37.81 -0.04 7.85
N SER A 34 -36.70 0.52 7.39
CA SER A 34 -36.52 1.94 7.12
C SER A 34 -35.80 2.17 5.78
N CYS A 35 -35.93 3.39 5.23
CA CYS A 35 -35.20 3.78 4.03
C CYS A 35 -33.69 3.61 4.20
N GLY A 36 -33.13 4.06 5.35
CA GLY A 36 -31.70 3.96 5.64
C GLY A 36 -31.18 2.52 5.63
N GLU A 37 -31.91 1.59 6.25
CA GLU A 37 -31.59 0.16 6.19
C GLU A 37 -31.60 -0.35 4.75
N CYS A 38 -32.62 -0.01 3.96
CA CYS A 38 -32.75 -0.44 2.57
C CYS A 38 -31.58 0.02 1.69
N ILE A 39 -31.11 1.26 1.90
CA ILE A 39 -29.97 1.81 1.16
C ILE A 39 -28.67 1.06 1.46
N GLN A 40 -28.52 0.51 2.67
CA GLN A 40 -27.35 -0.26 3.07
C GLN A 40 -27.33 -1.68 2.47
N VAL A 41 -28.48 -2.25 2.12
CA VAL A 41 -28.60 -3.62 1.59
C VAL A 41 -27.82 -3.78 0.28
N GLY A 42 -28.02 -2.87 -0.67
CA GLY A 42 -27.29 -2.94 -1.94
C GLY A 42 -27.67 -1.84 -2.92
N ALA A 43 -26.85 -1.68 -3.95
CA ALA A 43 -26.99 -0.63 -4.96
C ALA A 43 -28.21 -0.81 -5.88
N LYS A 44 -28.73 -2.03 -5.98
CA LYS A 44 -29.91 -2.36 -6.81
C LYS A 44 -31.23 -2.07 -6.08
N CYS A 45 -31.19 -1.87 -4.76
CA CYS A 45 -32.36 -1.65 -3.94
C CYS A 45 -32.78 -0.18 -3.91
N GLY A 46 -34.09 0.06 -3.94
CA GLY A 46 -34.71 1.36 -3.68
C GLY A 46 -35.77 1.25 -2.60
N TRP A 47 -36.19 2.40 -2.08
CA TRP A 47 -37.23 2.49 -1.06
C TRP A 47 -38.43 3.29 -1.57
N CYS A 48 -39.62 2.70 -1.57
CA CYS A 48 -40.85 3.41 -1.96
C CYS A 48 -41.43 4.23 -0.80
N MET A 49 -41.46 5.56 -0.95
CA MET A 49 -42.04 6.49 0.02
C MET A 49 -43.54 6.72 -0.17
N ASP A 50 -44.16 6.17 -1.23
CA ASP A 50 -45.57 6.40 -1.50
C ASP A 50 -46.45 5.83 -0.37
N PRO A 51 -47.28 6.65 0.31
CA PRO A 51 -48.18 6.16 1.35
C PRO A 51 -49.12 5.06 0.85
N GLU A 52 -49.56 5.15 -0.40
CA GLU A 52 -50.54 4.23 -1.02
C GLU A 52 -49.91 2.97 -1.63
N PHE A 53 -48.59 2.79 -1.51
CA PHE A 53 -47.90 1.64 -2.11
C PHE A 53 -48.22 0.30 -1.44
N LEU A 54 -48.38 0.30 -0.10
CA LEU A 54 -48.63 -0.92 0.66
C LEU A 54 -50.11 -1.31 0.56
N LYS A 55 -50.37 -2.57 0.22
CA LYS A 55 -51.72 -3.14 0.29
C LYS A 55 -52.04 -3.56 1.73
N GLN A 56 -53.33 -3.67 2.05
CA GLN A 56 -53.78 -4.09 3.38
C GLN A 56 -53.19 -5.46 3.74
N GLY A 57 -52.44 -5.51 4.85
CA GLY A 57 -51.77 -6.72 5.33
C GLY A 57 -50.31 -6.90 4.87
N GLU A 58 -49.77 -6.01 4.03
CA GLU A 58 -48.34 -6.03 3.66
C GLU A 58 -47.46 -5.41 4.75
N ALA A 59 -46.27 -5.98 4.93
CA ALA A 59 -45.29 -5.47 5.88
C ALA A 59 -44.59 -4.21 5.36
N THR A 60 -44.17 -3.32 6.27
CA THR A 60 -43.38 -2.12 5.91
C THR A 60 -42.10 -2.47 5.14
N SER A 61 -41.51 -3.65 5.39
CA SER A 61 -40.30 -4.10 4.70
C SER A 61 -40.48 -4.27 3.19
N THR A 62 -41.70 -4.46 2.74
CA THR A 62 -42.06 -4.57 1.32
C THR A 62 -41.81 -3.26 0.54
N ARG A 63 -41.59 -2.13 1.23
CA ARG A 63 -41.16 -0.87 0.61
C ARG A 63 -39.73 -0.92 0.07
N CYS A 64 -38.90 -1.87 0.54
CA CYS A 64 -37.55 -2.10 0.05
C CYS A 64 -37.54 -3.23 -0.98
N ASP A 65 -37.20 -2.91 -2.22
CA ASP A 65 -37.15 -3.90 -3.30
C ASP A 65 -36.19 -3.39 -4.40
N GLU A 66 -35.91 -4.23 -5.40
CA GLU A 66 -35.21 -3.80 -6.61
C GLU A 66 -36.00 -2.72 -7.35
N LEU A 67 -35.29 -1.77 -7.95
CA LEU A 67 -35.91 -0.61 -8.63
C LEU A 67 -36.95 -1.01 -9.68
N GLU A 68 -36.67 -2.05 -10.46
CA GLU A 68 -37.59 -2.54 -11.49
C GLU A 68 -38.83 -3.22 -10.87
N SER A 69 -38.68 -3.91 -9.74
CA SER A 69 -39.80 -4.51 -9.01
C SER A 69 -40.72 -3.43 -8.41
N LEU A 70 -40.16 -2.37 -7.83
CA LEU A 70 -40.93 -1.23 -7.33
C LEU A 70 -41.74 -0.55 -8.44
N ARG A 71 -41.13 -0.35 -9.62
CA ARG A 71 -41.81 0.22 -10.79
C ARG A 71 -42.94 -0.68 -11.28
N LYS A 72 -42.71 -1.99 -11.41
CA LYS A 72 -43.75 -2.96 -11.81
C LYS A 72 -44.92 -3.01 -10.85
N ARG A 73 -44.67 -2.77 -9.56
CA ARG A 73 -45.70 -2.71 -8.52
C ARG A 73 -46.44 -1.38 -8.45
N GLY A 74 -46.10 -0.41 -9.29
CA GLY A 74 -46.79 0.88 -9.36
C GLY A 74 -46.21 1.97 -8.46
N CYS A 75 -45.03 1.79 -7.87
CA CYS A 75 -44.35 2.90 -7.20
C CYS A 75 -43.83 3.89 -8.25
N SER A 76 -44.36 5.12 -8.25
CA SER A 76 -43.90 6.20 -9.14
C SER A 76 -42.41 6.45 -8.92
N SER A 77 -41.65 6.65 -10.00
CA SER A 77 -40.20 6.90 -9.92
C SER A 77 -39.86 8.15 -9.10
N ALA A 78 -40.76 9.13 -9.01
CA ALA A 78 -40.58 10.32 -8.17
C ALA A 78 -40.73 10.05 -6.66
N LYS A 79 -41.32 8.92 -6.28
CA LYS A 79 -41.51 8.49 -4.88
C LYS A 79 -40.59 7.32 -4.50
N VAL A 80 -39.66 6.93 -5.37
CA VAL A 80 -38.62 5.93 -5.07
C VAL A 80 -37.36 6.66 -4.62
N GLU A 81 -36.99 6.51 -3.36
CA GLU A 81 -35.70 6.96 -2.85
C GLU A 81 -34.60 5.98 -3.25
N ASN A 82 -33.60 6.51 -3.95
CA ASN A 82 -32.43 5.75 -4.37
C ASN A 82 -31.19 6.67 -4.47
N PRO A 83 -30.60 7.07 -3.34
CA PRO A 83 -29.38 7.87 -3.34
C PRO A 83 -28.25 7.09 -4.02
N ARG A 84 -27.59 7.73 -4.98
CA ARG A 84 -26.49 7.15 -5.76
C ARG A 84 -25.15 7.69 -5.30
N GLY A 85 -24.11 6.90 -5.53
CA GLY A 85 -22.75 7.38 -5.38
C GLY A 85 -22.45 8.54 -6.33
N SER A 86 -21.48 9.36 -5.97
CA SER A 86 -21.01 10.47 -6.82
C SER A 86 -19.51 10.71 -6.63
N GLN A 87 -18.91 11.39 -7.60
CA GLN A 87 -17.51 11.77 -7.54
C GLN A 87 -17.34 13.25 -7.88
N ARG A 88 -16.41 13.91 -7.20
CA ARG A 88 -16.04 15.31 -7.47
C ARG A 88 -14.54 15.50 -7.29
N VAL A 89 -13.88 15.97 -8.34
CA VAL A 89 -12.46 16.31 -8.28
C VAL A 89 -12.30 17.70 -7.65
N LEU A 90 -11.43 17.80 -6.64
CA LEU A 90 -11.18 19.03 -5.88
C LEU A 90 -9.84 19.68 -6.24
N LYS A 91 -8.84 18.89 -6.65
CA LYS A 91 -7.52 19.37 -7.07
C LYS A 91 -6.97 18.48 -8.19
N ASP A 92 -6.73 19.08 -9.35
CA ASP A 92 -6.27 18.40 -10.57
C ASP A 92 -5.19 19.21 -11.29
N LYS A 93 -4.06 19.43 -10.60
CA LYS A 93 -2.86 20.02 -11.20
C LYS A 93 -2.35 19.07 -12.28
N VAL A 94 -2.12 19.60 -13.47
CA VAL A 94 -1.66 18.83 -14.62
C VAL A 94 -0.26 18.26 -14.38
N VAL A 95 -0.01 17.04 -14.84
CA VAL A 95 1.33 16.44 -14.81
C VAL A 95 2.36 17.31 -15.53
N THR A 96 3.52 17.48 -14.91
CA THR A 96 4.58 18.33 -15.45
C THR A 96 5.22 17.68 -16.68
N ASN A 97 5.37 18.47 -17.74
CA ASN A 97 6.21 18.12 -18.88
C ASN A 97 7.56 18.78 -18.67
N ARG A 98 8.52 18.05 -18.09
CA ARG A 98 9.91 18.51 -17.98
C ARG A 98 10.69 17.97 -19.16
N ASN A 99 11.32 18.87 -19.91
CA ASN A 99 12.37 18.54 -20.86
C ASN A 99 13.72 18.88 -20.21
N LYS A 100 14.75 18.06 -20.44
CA LYS A 100 16.11 18.29 -19.92
C LYS A 100 16.63 19.67 -20.40
N GLY A 101 16.75 20.65 -19.50
CA GLY A 101 17.32 21.98 -19.77
C GLY A 101 16.40 23.20 -19.62
N GLU A 102 15.08 23.03 -19.45
CA GLU A 102 14.16 24.15 -19.15
C GLU A 102 14.00 24.31 -17.63
N GLY A 103 14.74 25.25 -17.04
CA GLY A 103 14.54 25.80 -15.68
C GLY A 103 14.49 24.78 -14.53
N ASN A 104 15.38 24.91 -13.54
CA ASN A 104 15.39 24.01 -12.38
C ASN A 104 14.11 24.18 -11.52
N LEU A 105 13.04 23.44 -11.86
CA LEU A 105 11.88 23.27 -11.01
C LEU A 105 12.31 22.48 -9.78
N ARG A 106 11.96 23.00 -8.61
CA ARG A 106 12.16 22.29 -7.35
C ARG A 106 11.26 21.05 -7.31
N PRO A 107 11.65 19.97 -6.61
CA PRO A 107 10.91 18.71 -6.59
C PRO A 107 9.44 18.87 -6.18
N GLU A 108 9.15 19.78 -5.24
CA GLU A 108 7.81 20.10 -4.76
C GLU A 108 6.88 20.70 -5.83
N ASP A 109 7.45 21.29 -6.88
CA ASP A 109 6.71 21.94 -7.95
C ASP A 109 6.38 20.94 -9.09
N ILE A 110 7.07 19.80 -9.13
CA ILE A 110 6.89 18.71 -10.11
C ILE A 110 5.66 17.88 -9.77
N THR A 111 4.75 17.73 -10.74
CA THR A 111 3.53 16.92 -10.59
C THR A 111 3.64 15.65 -11.42
N GLN A 112 3.73 14.50 -10.77
CA GLN A 112 3.81 13.18 -11.43
C GLN A 112 2.48 12.41 -11.42
N ILE A 113 1.52 12.86 -10.60
CA ILE A 113 0.23 12.19 -10.41
C ILE A 113 -0.92 13.20 -10.42
N GLN A 114 -2.03 12.85 -11.06
CA GLN A 114 -3.27 13.63 -11.02
C GLN A 114 -4.51 12.72 -11.11
N PRO A 115 -5.65 13.06 -10.48
CA PRO A 115 -5.86 14.24 -9.61
C PRO A 115 -5.20 14.07 -8.24
N GLN A 116 -4.96 15.17 -7.52
CA GLN A 116 -4.35 15.15 -6.18
C GLN A 116 -5.38 15.12 -5.05
N LYS A 117 -6.62 15.53 -5.32
CA LYS A 117 -7.70 15.50 -4.33
C LYS A 117 -9.04 15.28 -5.01
N LEU A 118 -9.81 14.32 -4.50
CA LEU A 118 -11.18 14.05 -4.91
C LEU A 118 -12.06 13.73 -3.70
N THR A 119 -13.37 13.88 -3.86
CA THR A 119 -14.39 13.43 -2.93
C THR A 119 -15.23 12.36 -3.62
N LEU A 120 -15.40 11.23 -2.95
CA LEU A 120 -16.28 10.15 -3.38
C LEU A 120 -17.41 10.01 -2.36
N SER A 121 -18.66 10.07 -2.84
CA SER A 121 -19.82 9.60 -2.08
C SER A 121 -20.07 8.16 -2.51
N LEU A 122 -20.03 7.23 -1.56
CA LEU A 122 -20.13 5.79 -1.83
C LEU A 122 -21.50 5.27 -1.39
N ARG A 123 -22.23 4.65 -2.32
CA ARG A 123 -23.42 3.87 -2.02
C ARG A 123 -23.00 2.41 -1.77
N SER A 124 -23.57 1.78 -0.75
CA SER A 124 -23.30 0.37 -0.42
C SER A 124 -23.54 -0.52 -1.65
N GLY A 125 -22.51 -1.28 -2.05
CA GLY A 125 -22.55 -2.15 -3.23
C GLY A 125 -22.44 -1.44 -4.59
N GLU A 126 -22.26 -0.12 -4.64
CA GLU A 126 -22.04 0.64 -5.88
C GLU A 126 -20.57 1.07 -6.00
N PRO A 127 -19.77 0.48 -6.91
CA PRO A 127 -18.41 0.93 -7.13
C PRO A 127 -18.38 2.34 -7.73
N GLN A 128 -17.43 3.16 -7.28
CA GLN A 128 -17.08 4.43 -7.93
C GLN A 128 -15.68 4.30 -8.55
N SER A 129 -15.55 4.70 -9.81
CA SER A 129 -14.29 4.61 -10.56
C SER A 129 -13.86 5.99 -11.02
N PHE A 130 -12.59 6.29 -10.83
CA PHE A 130 -11.96 7.52 -11.30
C PHE A 130 -10.62 7.19 -11.97
N ASN A 131 -10.20 8.07 -12.88
CA ASN A 131 -8.95 7.91 -13.61
C ASN A 131 -7.80 8.56 -12.84
N LEU A 132 -6.73 7.80 -12.64
CA LEU A 132 -5.47 8.28 -12.06
C LEU A 132 -4.41 8.28 -13.16
N LYS A 133 -3.89 9.46 -13.47
CA LYS A 133 -2.84 9.62 -14.48
C LYS A 133 -1.50 9.73 -13.78
N PHE A 134 -0.57 8.89 -14.20
CA PHE A 134 0.82 8.92 -13.76
C PHE A 134 1.73 9.25 -14.95
N LYS A 135 2.68 10.16 -14.73
CA LYS A 135 3.77 10.44 -15.66
C LYS A 135 5.07 10.56 -14.88
N ARG A 136 6.05 9.71 -15.20
CA ARG A 136 7.39 9.78 -14.62
C ARG A 136 8.05 11.10 -15.03
N ALA A 137 8.59 11.83 -14.06
CA ALA A 137 9.39 13.01 -14.33
C ALA A 137 10.79 12.61 -14.83
N GLU A 138 11.29 13.36 -15.81
CA GLU A 138 12.72 13.34 -16.17
C GLU A 138 13.51 14.17 -15.15
N ASP A 139 14.76 13.79 -14.89
CA ASP A 139 15.68 14.56 -14.02
C ASP A 139 15.11 14.83 -12.61
N TYR A 140 14.72 13.75 -11.92
CA TYR A 140 14.22 13.79 -10.55
C TYR A 140 15.36 13.50 -9.56
N PRO A 141 15.43 14.18 -8.39
CA PRO A 141 16.50 13.94 -7.42
C PRO A 141 16.55 12.50 -6.93
N ILE A 142 17.77 12.03 -6.65
CA ILE A 142 18.00 10.68 -6.14
C ILE A 142 18.89 10.76 -4.90
N ASP A 143 18.37 10.24 -3.80
CA ASP A 143 19.13 9.98 -2.58
C ASP A 143 19.45 8.48 -2.50
N LEU A 144 20.73 8.12 -2.47
CA LEU A 144 21.20 6.75 -2.34
C LEU A 144 21.94 6.58 -1.01
N TYR A 145 21.39 5.76 -0.12
CA TYR A 145 22.06 5.40 1.13
C TYR A 145 22.64 3.98 1.02
N TYR A 146 23.96 3.87 0.95
CA TYR A 146 24.65 2.60 0.83
C TYR A 146 24.79 1.96 2.22
N LEU A 147 24.01 0.92 2.49
CA LEU A 147 24.05 0.18 3.75
C LEU A 147 24.84 -1.11 3.55
N MET A 148 26.02 -1.19 4.15
CA MET A 148 26.97 -2.28 3.92
C MET A 148 27.12 -3.18 5.14
N ASP A 149 27.17 -4.49 4.91
CA ASP A 149 27.64 -5.45 5.91
C ASP A 149 29.17 -5.32 6.06
N LEU A 150 29.66 -5.15 7.29
CA LEU A 150 31.10 -5.12 7.62
C LEU A 150 31.53 -6.32 8.46
N SER A 151 30.78 -7.43 8.41
CA SER A 151 31.22 -8.74 8.88
C SER A 151 32.51 -9.19 8.18
N TYR A 152 33.20 -10.20 8.74
CA TYR A 152 34.53 -10.59 8.26
C TYR A 152 34.54 -11.09 6.81
N SER A 153 33.43 -11.67 6.36
CA SER A 153 33.26 -12.16 4.99
C SER A 153 33.28 -11.05 3.94
N MET A 154 33.01 -9.79 4.32
CA MET A 154 32.91 -8.63 3.42
C MET A 154 34.23 -7.87 3.25
N LYS A 155 35.36 -8.49 3.63
CA LYS A 155 36.67 -7.82 3.70
C LYS A 155 37.18 -7.36 2.34
N ASP A 156 37.09 -8.21 1.32
CA ASP A 156 37.51 -7.91 -0.04
C ASP A 156 36.53 -6.96 -0.75
N ASP A 157 35.23 -7.07 -0.45
CA ASP A 157 34.23 -6.11 -0.95
C ASP A 157 34.50 -4.68 -0.47
N LEU A 158 34.88 -4.49 0.80
CA LEU A 158 35.19 -3.17 1.34
C LEU A 158 36.31 -2.49 0.55
N GLU A 159 37.34 -3.21 0.13
CA GLU A 159 38.43 -2.63 -0.67
C GLU A 159 37.95 -2.12 -2.03
N ASN A 160 36.98 -2.78 -2.65
CA ASN A 160 36.37 -2.31 -3.90
C ASN A 160 35.47 -1.10 -3.68
N VAL A 161 34.68 -1.09 -2.60
CA VAL A 161 33.70 -0.03 -2.30
C VAL A 161 34.39 1.29 -1.92
N LYS A 162 35.61 1.26 -1.39
CA LYS A 162 36.41 2.48 -1.10
C LYS A 162 36.58 3.41 -2.31
N ASN A 163 36.58 2.86 -3.52
CA ASN A 163 36.74 3.63 -4.76
C ASN A 163 35.41 3.90 -5.49
N LEU A 164 34.28 3.41 -4.95
CA LEU A 164 32.99 3.44 -5.63
C LEU A 164 32.33 4.83 -5.63
N GLY A 165 32.51 5.63 -4.58
CA GLY A 165 31.72 6.86 -4.36
C GLY A 165 31.84 7.87 -5.50
N THR A 166 33.07 8.20 -5.91
CA THR A 166 33.31 9.13 -7.03
C THR A 166 32.85 8.58 -8.37
N HIS A 167 33.03 7.28 -8.64
CA HIS A 167 32.59 6.66 -9.90
C HIS A 167 31.07 6.64 -10.00
N LEU A 168 30.39 6.26 -8.92
CA LEU A 168 28.94 6.24 -8.86
C LEU A 168 28.37 7.64 -9.06
N MET A 169 28.93 8.66 -8.41
CA MET A 169 28.51 10.04 -8.62
C MET A 169 28.65 10.51 -10.07
N LEU A 170 29.74 10.14 -10.74
CA LEU A 170 29.96 10.49 -12.15
C LEU A 170 28.89 9.84 -13.05
N GLU A 171 28.56 8.57 -12.83
CA GLU A 171 27.49 7.91 -13.60
C GLU A 171 26.10 8.48 -13.28
N MET A 172 25.82 8.75 -12.01
CA MET A 172 24.54 9.32 -11.58
C MET A 172 24.33 10.75 -12.11
N SER A 173 25.40 11.53 -12.30
CA SER A 173 25.33 12.88 -12.88
C SER A 173 24.79 12.90 -14.33
N LYS A 174 24.87 11.77 -15.05
CA LYS A 174 24.30 11.63 -16.39
C LYS A 174 22.78 11.42 -16.35
N ILE A 175 22.28 10.86 -15.24
CA ILE A 175 20.89 10.46 -15.02
C ILE A 175 20.08 11.59 -14.36
N THR A 176 20.64 12.21 -13.32
CA THR A 176 20.01 13.28 -12.55
C THR A 176 21.01 14.37 -12.18
N THR A 177 20.52 15.61 -12.11
CA THR A 177 21.30 16.78 -11.70
C THR A 177 21.40 16.92 -10.18
N ASP A 178 20.53 16.25 -9.42
CA ASP A 178 20.52 16.25 -7.95
C ASP A 178 20.68 14.82 -7.43
N PHE A 179 21.93 14.48 -7.09
CA PHE A 179 22.28 13.18 -6.53
C PHE A 179 22.98 13.36 -5.19
N LYS A 180 22.52 12.64 -4.17
CA LYS A 180 23.17 12.55 -2.88
C LYS A 180 23.47 11.11 -2.53
N ILE A 181 24.60 10.91 -1.87
CA ILE A 181 25.07 9.62 -1.41
C ILE A 181 25.30 9.65 0.09
N GLY A 182 24.95 8.56 0.78
CA GLY A 182 25.25 8.34 2.19
C GLY A 182 25.82 6.93 2.39
N PHE A 183 26.39 6.68 3.56
CA PHE A 183 26.98 5.38 3.91
C PHE A 183 26.63 5.00 5.34
N GLY A 184 26.17 3.77 5.52
CA GLY A 184 25.99 3.15 6.82
C GLY A 184 26.58 1.75 6.82
N SER A 185 26.95 1.27 8.00
CA SER A 185 27.44 -0.09 8.17
C SER A 185 26.69 -0.83 9.26
N PHE A 186 26.65 -2.15 9.17
CA PHE A 186 26.11 -3.02 10.19
C PHE A 186 26.95 -4.30 10.32
N VAL A 187 26.76 -5.00 11.44
CA VAL A 187 27.28 -6.35 11.66
C VAL A 187 26.16 -7.13 12.34
N GLU A 188 26.09 -7.09 13.68
CA GLU A 188 25.13 -7.89 14.44
C GLU A 188 24.87 -7.28 15.84
N LYS A 189 23.79 -7.70 16.49
CA LYS A 189 23.45 -7.37 17.87
C LYS A 189 24.60 -7.79 18.80
N THR A 190 25.06 -6.85 19.62
CA THR A 190 26.22 -7.01 20.50
C THR A 190 25.88 -7.75 21.80
N VAL A 191 25.20 -8.89 21.69
CA VAL A 191 24.79 -9.74 22.81
C VAL A 191 24.98 -11.22 22.45
N MET A 192 25.08 -12.07 23.47
CA MET A 192 25.08 -13.53 23.28
C MET A 192 23.69 -13.98 22.77
N PRO A 193 23.58 -14.98 21.86
CA PRO A 193 24.63 -15.86 21.33
C PRO A 193 25.31 -15.38 20.04
N TYR A 194 24.96 -14.21 19.51
CA TYR A 194 25.43 -13.73 18.20
C TYR A 194 26.91 -13.33 18.19
N ILE A 195 27.43 -12.88 19.34
CA ILE A 195 28.86 -12.54 19.51
C ILE A 195 29.48 -13.26 20.70
N SER A 196 30.81 -13.41 20.68
CA SER A 196 31.58 -13.82 21.87
C SER A 196 31.73 -12.64 22.82
N THR A 197 31.29 -12.81 24.07
CA THR A 197 31.36 -11.79 25.12
C THR A 197 32.64 -11.86 25.96
N THR A 198 33.61 -12.68 25.58
CA THR A 198 34.92 -12.70 26.24
C THR A 198 35.66 -11.39 26.01
N PRO A 199 36.35 -10.80 27.00
CA PRO A 199 36.97 -9.48 26.85
C PRO A 199 37.94 -9.38 25.65
N ALA A 200 38.68 -10.45 25.35
CA ALA A 200 39.57 -10.49 24.19
C ALA A 200 38.80 -10.42 22.86
N LYS A 201 37.66 -11.12 22.75
CA LYS A 201 36.84 -11.14 21.52
C LYS A 201 35.95 -9.91 21.35
N LEU A 202 35.61 -9.21 22.43
CA LEU A 202 34.98 -7.90 22.34
C LEU A 202 35.92 -6.84 21.76
N LEU A 203 37.23 -6.94 22.04
CA LEU A 203 38.24 -6.06 21.46
C LEU A 203 38.59 -6.44 20.02
N ASN A 204 38.73 -7.75 19.73
CA ASN A 204 38.99 -8.25 18.39
C ASN A 204 38.20 -9.56 18.15
N PRO A 205 37.07 -9.53 17.43
CA PRO A 205 36.26 -10.72 17.19
C PRO A 205 36.94 -11.73 16.26
N CYS A 206 37.87 -11.28 15.41
CA CYS A 206 38.56 -12.09 14.43
C CYS A 206 39.64 -12.99 15.05
N THR A 207 40.20 -13.89 14.24
CA THR A 207 41.24 -14.85 14.64
C THR A 207 42.59 -14.51 14.02
N GLY A 208 43.68 -14.99 14.65
CA GLY A 208 45.05 -14.77 14.18
C GLY A 208 45.47 -13.30 14.20
N ASP A 209 46.23 -12.88 13.18
CA ASP A 209 46.77 -11.52 13.03
C ASP A 209 45.78 -10.54 12.38
N GLN A 210 44.50 -10.92 12.25
CA GLN A 210 43.48 -10.07 11.66
C GLN A 210 43.08 -8.97 12.64
N ASN A 211 43.25 -7.72 12.23
CA ASN A 211 42.86 -6.57 13.03
C ASN A 211 41.42 -6.17 12.69
N CYS A 212 40.47 -6.67 13.47
CA CYS A 212 39.06 -6.32 13.35
C CYS A 212 38.63 -5.38 14.47
N THR A 213 37.69 -4.48 14.16
CA THR A 213 37.07 -3.64 15.17
C THR A 213 36.09 -4.45 16.04
N SER A 214 35.77 -3.92 17.22
CA SER A 214 34.70 -4.45 18.08
C SER A 214 33.37 -4.57 17.34
N PRO A 215 32.57 -5.62 17.61
CA PRO A 215 31.25 -5.79 17.00
C PRO A 215 30.31 -4.64 17.35
N PHE A 216 29.44 -4.28 16.41
CA PHE A 216 28.43 -3.25 16.55
C PHE A 216 27.19 -3.63 15.73
N SER A 217 26.02 -3.15 16.15
CA SER A 217 24.77 -3.42 15.42
C SER A 217 24.68 -2.56 14.16
N TYR A 218 24.59 -1.23 14.31
CA TYR A 218 24.46 -0.29 13.19
C TYR A 218 25.23 1.00 13.47
N LYS A 219 25.86 1.54 12.43
CA LYS A 219 26.52 2.84 12.45
C LYS A 219 26.15 3.65 11.21
N ASN A 220 25.58 4.83 11.43
CA ASN A 220 25.48 5.86 10.40
C ASN A 220 26.84 6.55 10.27
N VAL A 221 27.57 6.25 9.20
CA VAL A 221 28.93 6.76 9.00
C VAL A 221 28.91 8.10 8.26
N LEU A 222 28.10 8.19 7.20
CA LEU A 222 27.96 9.38 6.37
C LEU A 222 26.48 9.63 6.07
N LYS A 223 25.99 10.79 6.52
CA LYS A 223 24.68 11.31 6.12
C LYS A 223 24.68 11.63 4.63
N LEU A 224 23.48 11.64 4.02
CA LEU A 224 23.29 12.00 2.62
C LEU A 224 23.98 13.35 2.31
N THR A 225 24.92 13.32 1.37
CA THR A 225 25.71 14.48 0.93
C THR A 225 25.88 14.45 -0.59
N SER A 226 26.08 15.62 -1.20
CA SER A 226 26.46 15.73 -2.60
C SER A 226 27.99 15.66 -2.79
N ASN A 227 28.77 15.41 -1.73
CA ASN A 227 30.23 15.34 -1.78
C ASN A 227 30.74 13.89 -1.81
N GLY A 228 31.10 13.39 -2.99
CA GLY A 228 31.61 12.02 -3.17
C GLY A 228 33.00 11.78 -2.61
N GLN A 229 33.80 12.83 -2.44
CA GLN A 229 35.13 12.68 -1.84
C GLN A 229 35.01 12.38 -0.34
N GLU A 230 33.99 12.94 0.31
CA GLU A 230 33.66 12.64 1.71
C GLU A 230 33.26 11.17 1.88
N PHE A 231 32.48 10.64 0.93
CA PHE A 231 32.16 9.19 0.88
C PHE A 231 33.43 8.35 0.80
N ASN A 232 34.30 8.58 -0.19
CA ASN A 232 35.51 7.78 -0.36
C ASN A 232 36.42 7.85 0.88
N THR A 233 36.53 9.03 1.49
CA THR A 233 37.37 9.25 2.68
C THR A 233 36.83 8.49 3.89
N LEU A 234 35.54 8.63 4.19
CA LEU A 234 34.94 7.99 5.36
C LEU A 234 34.80 6.47 5.19
N VAL A 235 34.47 5.98 3.99
CA VAL A 235 34.47 4.55 3.69
C VAL A 235 35.88 3.97 3.76
N GLY A 236 36.88 4.71 3.27
CA GLY A 236 38.31 4.37 3.38
C GLY A 236 38.80 4.15 4.80
N GLN A 237 38.16 4.80 5.78
CA GLN A 237 38.49 4.70 7.20
C GLN A 237 37.74 3.58 7.93
N GLN A 238 36.76 2.92 7.29
CA GLN A 238 36.05 1.83 7.95
C GLN A 238 36.94 0.57 8.02
N GLN A 239 36.73 -0.19 9.08
CA GLN A 239 37.41 -1.45 9.33
C GLN A 239 36.38 -2.56 9.44
N ILE A 240 36.77 -3.75 9.02
CA ILE A 240 35.97 -4.96 9.13
C ILE A 240 35.85 -5.39 10.59
N SER A 241 34.72 -5.99 10.91
CA SER A 241 34.36 -6.54 12.21
C SER A 241 34.11 -8.04 12.08
N GLY A 242 33.57 -8.68 13.12
CA GLY A 242 33.12 -10.06 13.07
C GLY A 242 32.16 -10.40 14.21
N ASN A 243 31.45 -11.50 14.02
CA ASN A 243 30.45 -12.11 14.90
C ASN A 243 30.62 -13.65 14.86
N LEU A 244 29.70 -14.41 15.46
CA LEU A 244 29.80 -15.88 15.55
C LEU A 244 28.94 -16.62 14.53
N ASP A 245 27.72 -16.17 14.32
CA ASP A 245 26.75 -16.79 13.43
C ASP A 245 26.81 -16.21 12.02
N SER A 246 26.24 -16.95 11.07
CA SER A 246 26.28 -16.57 9.65
C SER A 246 25.19 -15.58 9.23
N PRO A 247 23.95 -15.62 9.77
CA PRO A 247 23.00 -14.54 9.56
C PRO A 247 23.46 -13.28 10.30
N GLU A 248 23.25 -12.12 9.69
CA GLU A 248 23.67 -10.82 10.23
C GLU A 248 22.47 -9.93 10.59
N GLY A 249 22.73 -8.92 11.42
CA GLY A 249 21.74 -8.05 12.03
C GLY A 249 21.21 -6.93 11.14
N GLY A 250 21.26 -7.10 9.82
CA GLY A 250 20.99 -6.03 8.83
C GLY A 250 19.60 -5.41 8.93
N PHE A 251 18.60 -6.14 9.45
CA PHE A 251 17.23 -5.63 9.60
C PHE A 251 17.10 -4.54 10.66
N ASP A 252 17.92 -4.56 11.72
CA ASP A 252 17.98 -3.45 12.68
C ASP A 252 18.45 -2.18 11.97
N ALA A 253 19.49 -2.31 11.15
CA ALA A 253 20.07 -1.20 10.41
C ALA A 253 19.09 -0.64 9.36
N ILE A 254 18.41 -1.52 8.60
CA ILE A 254 17.35 -1.11 7.65
C ILE A 254 16.24 -0.34 8.38
N MET A 255 15.80 -0.82 9.54
CA MET A 255 14.78 -0.12 10.33
C MET A 255 15.27 1.27 10.75
N GLN A 256 16.49 1.39 11.27
CA GLN A 256 17.05 2.69 11.66
C GLN A 256 17.17 3.64 10.47
N VAL A 257 17.67 3.17 9.33
CA VAL A 257 17.76 3.98 8.10
C VAL A 257 16.38 4.46 7.65
N ALA A 258 15.36 3.60 7.75
CA ALA A 258 14.00 3.94 7.34
C ALA A 258 13.32 4.99 8.24
N VAL A 259 13.58 4.97 9.56
CA VAL A 259 12.85 5.82 10.52
C VAL A 259 13.63 7.05 11.00
N CYS A 260 14.97 7.05 10.92
CA CYS A 260 15.81 8.14 11.42
C CYS A 260 16.01 9.30 10.40
N GLY A 261 15.10 9.47 9.45
CA GLY A 261 15.15 10.56 8.48
C GLY A 261 14.91 11.94 9.13
N VAL A 262 15.74 12.93 8.80
CA VAL A 262 15.58 14.34 9.25
C VAL A 262 14.77 15.18 8.24
N SER A 263 14.32 14.59 7.13
CA SER A 263 13.44 15.26 6.15
C SER A 263 12.57 14.25 5.42
N ASN A 264 11.26 14.39 5.61
CA ASN A 264 10.18 13.91 4.74
C ASN A 264 10.42 12.57 4.01
N MET A 265 10.77 11.51 4.75
CA MET A 265 10.35 10.19 4.33
C MET A 265 8.82 10.19 4.47
N PHE A 266 8.10 10.47 3.39
CA PHE A 266 6.66 10.23 3.30
C PHE A 266 6.43 8.72 3.37
N LEU A 267 6.57 8.15 4.58
CA LEU A 267 5.81 6.97 4.94
C LEU A 267 4.35 7.41 4.82
N LEU A 268 3.69 6.94 3.75
CA LEU A 268 2.26 7.07 3.54
C LEU A 268 1.53 6.51 4.77
N SER A 269 1.32 7.37 5.76
CA SER A 269 0.36 7.14 6.82
C SER A 269 -1.03 7.28 6.20
N TYR A 270 -1.50 6.18 5.60
CA TYR A 270 -2.88 6.00 5.18
C TYR A 270 -3.77 6.00 6.45
N LEU A 271 -4.12 7.19 6.95
CA LEU A 271 -5.27 7.37 7.81
C LEU A 271 -6.44 7.79 6.93
N GLY A 272 -7.02 6.81 6.24
CA GLY A 272 -8.34 6.97 5.66
C GLY A 272 -9.35 7.10 6.80
N THR A 273 -9.72 8.33 7.17
CA THR A 273 -10.83 8.58 8.08
C THR A 273 -12.14 8.32 7.34
N VAL A 274 -12.67 7.10 7.48
CA VAL A 274 -14.06 6.79 7.14
C VAL A 274 -14.92 7.40 8.24
N SER A 275 -15.37 8.64 8.03
CA SER A 275 -16.40 9.23 8.89
C SER A 275 -17.74 8.59 8.50
N ARG A 276 -18.27 7.73 9.37
CA ARG A 276 -19.68 7.33 9.34
C ARG A 276 -20.48 8.52 9.90
N THR A 277 -21.15 9.25 9.04
CA THR A 277 -22.32 10.06 9.41
C THR A 277 -23.57 9.22 9.28
#